data_AF-A0A965ZN27-F1
#
_entry.id   AF-A0A965ZN27-F1
#
_cell.length_a   1.000
_cell.length_b   1.000
_cell.length_c   1.000
_cell.angle_alpha   90.00
_cell.angle_beta   90.00
_cell.angle_gamma   90.00
#
_symmetry.space_group_name_H-M   'P 1'
#
loop_
_entity.id
_entity.type
_entity.pdbx_description
1 polymer ?
#
loop_
_entity_poly.entity_id
_entity_poly.type
_entity_poly.pdbx_seq_one_letter_code
_entity_poly.pdbx_strand_id
1 'polypeptide(L)'
;MEKLLYPLWKQDGESADDFRDGLLRDLAPQLTSLAGVRGLRLCAADGAVAPAEGRRMLNSASAPDAVLSLWVDDAGAAGSWEPLIDARVSRRNGYQVVESEPLVNQAVHPSAPGERVHGMCHVVFFRKPAAMDRPEWLAVWQGSHTQVAIDTQSTFGYRQNVVVRELDDVTPHFDAIVEENFPPGAMDSDHAFYDTGGDEALLQQRMGEMMESCVRFIDFESIDVIPMSEYLVKPLA
;
A
#
# COMPACT_ATOMS: atom_id res chain seq x y z
N MET A 1 2.74 14.67 14.62
CA MET A 1 2.84 14.21 13.23
C MET A 1 1.95 13.02 13.07
N GLU A 2 1.04 13.08 12.10
CA GLU A 2 0.02 12.07 11.80
C GLU A 2 0.25 11.58 10.37
N LYS A 3 -0.06 10.30 10.10
CA LYS A 3 -0.06 9.76 8.74
C LYS A 3 -1.49 9.59 8.25
N LEU A 4 -1.76 10.11 7.06
CA LEU A 4 -3.01 9.96 6.33
C LEU A 4 -2.76 9.14 5.06
N LEU A 5 -3.68 8.25 4.75
CA LEU A 5 -3.73 7.47 3.51
C LEU A 5 -5.00 7.82 2.74
N TYR A 6 -4.83 8.19 1.48
CA TYR A 6 -5.92 8.53 0.58
C TYR A 6 -5.90 7.59 -0.62
N PRO A 7 -6.78 6.57 -0.68
CA PRO A 7 -7.07 5.88 -1.91
C PRO A 7 -7.79 6.81 -2.88
N LEU A 8 -7.34 6.82 -4.14
CA LEU A 8 -7.72 7.78 -5.17
C LEU A 8 -8.25 7.05 -6.41
N TRP A 9 -9.26 7.63 -7.04
CA TRP A 9 -9.81 7.16 -8.30
C TRP A 9 -9.63 8.21 -9.39
N LYS A 10 -9.19 7.78 -10.56
CA LYS A 10 -8.99 8.67 -11.71
C LYS A 10 -10.32 9.08 -12.35
N GLN A 11 -10.27 10.07 -13.23
CA GLN A 11 -11.45 10.48 -14.01
C GLN A 11 -11.78 9.44 -15.10
N ASP A 12 -13.04 9.37 -15.50
CA ASP A 12 -13.47 8.50 -16.60
C ASP A 12 -12.74 8.88 -17.90
N GLY A 13 -12.22 7.87 -18.61
CA GLY A 13 -11.47 8.06 -19.86
C GLY A 13 -10.00 8.44 -19.69
N GLU A 14 -9.54 8.74 -18.48
CA GLU A 14 -8.11 8.95 -18.19
C GLU A 14 -7.35 7.62 -18.17
N SER A 15 -6.18 7.55 -18.78
CA SER A 15 -5.33 6.35 -18.71
C SER A 15 -4.64 6.25 -17.34
N ALA A 16 -4.26 5.04 -16.92
CA ALA A 16 -3.57 4.84 -15.64
C ALA A 16 -2.21 5.58 -15.58
N ASP A 17 -1.51 5.62 -16.71
CA ASP A 17 -0.22 6.30 -16.85
C ASP A 17 -0.37 7.83 -16.80
N ASP A 18 -1.36 8.39 -17.52
CA ASP A 18 -1.65 9.83 -17.45
C ASP A 18 -2.11 10.23 -16.04
N PHE A 19 -2.88 9.36 -15.37
CA PHE A 19 -3.31 9.58 -14.00
C PHE A 19 -2.11 9.71 -13.06
N ARG A 20 -1.24 8.69 -13.04
CA ARG A 20 0.02 8.72 -12.28
C ARG A 20 0.84 9.96 -12.60
N ASP A 21 1.06 10.27 -13.87
CA ASP A 21 1.92 11.37 -14.28
C ASP A 21 1.37 12.71 -13.79
N GLY A 22 0.06 12.93 -13.85
CA GLY A 22 -0.56 14.13 -13.28
C GLY A 22 -0.51 14.17 -11.75
N LEU A 23 -0.59 13.03 -11.06
CA LEU A 23 -0.38 13.00 -9.60
C LEU A 23 1.05 13.42 -9.24
N LEU A 24 2.06 12.92 -9.97
CA LEU A 24 3.47 13.21 -9.71
C LEU A 24 3.88 14.63 -10.14
N ARG A 25 3.47 15.07 -11.33
CA ARG A 25 3.90 16.34 -11.91
C ARG A 25 3.08 17.53 -11.40
N ASP A 26 1.78 17.33 -11.16
CA ASP A 26 0.87 18.44 -10.94
C ASP A 26 0.41 18.49 -9.47
N LEU A 27 0.01 17.37 -8.84
CA LEU A 27 -0.47 17.35 -7.45
C LEU A 27 0.66 17.34 -6.41
N ALA A 28 1.63 16.43 -6.54
CA ALA A 28 2.70 16.23 -5.55
C ALA A 28 3.49 17.51 -5.23
N PRO A 29 3.91 18.34 -6.20
CA PRO A 29 4.64 19.58 -5.91
C PRO A 29 3.81 20.58 -5.11
N GLN A 30 2.50 20.67 -5.39
CA GLN A 30 1.60 21.55 -4.63
C GLN A 30 1.51 21.09 -3.17
N LEU A 31 1.28 19.79 -2.95
CA LEU A 31 1.21 19.22 -1.60
C LEU A 31 2.52 19.38 -0.81
N THR A 32 3.65 19.07 -1.43
CA THR A 32 4.96 19.13 -0.76
C THR A 32 5.42 20.55 -0.41
N SER A 33 4.86 21.57 -1.08
CA SER A 33 5.08 22.99 -0.79
C SER A 33 4.36 23.49 0.47
N LEU A 34 3.34 22.77 0.93
CA LEU A 34 2.60 23.13 2.14
C LEU A 34 3.46 22.91 3.37
N ALA A 35 3.55 23.92 4.23
CA ALA A 35 4.42 23.90 5.41
C ALA A 35 4.12 22.74 6.39
N GLY A 36 2.84 22.34 6.47
CA GLY A 36 2.38 21.25 7.35
C GLY A 36 2.61 19.85 6.80
N VAL A 37 2.99 19.71 5.53
CA VAL A 37 3.28 18.40 4.90
C VAL A 37 4.75 18.06 5.11
N ARG A 38 5.02 16.97 5.84
CA ARG A 38 6.35 16.51 6.21
C ARG A 38 6.88 15.42 5.30
N GLY A 39 6.01 14.54 4.81
CA GLY A 39 6.35 13.47 3.89
C GLY A 39 5.25 13.23 2.87
N LEU A 40 5.61 12.68 1.72
CA LEU A 40 4.69 12.28 0.66
C LEU A 40 5.22 11.03 -0.06
N ARG A 41 4.36 10.02 -0.15
CA ARG A 41 4.56 8.82 -0.98
C ARG A 41 3.33 8.58 -1.84
N LEU A 42 3.53 8.14 -3.07
CA LEU A 42 2.47 7.76 -3.99
C LEU A 42 2.66 6.32 -4.44
N CYS A 43 1.59 5.53 -4.41
CA CYS A 43 1.50 4.25 -5.10
C CYS A 43 0.46 4.39 -6.23
N ALA A 44 0.73 3.92 -7.44
CA ALA A 44 -0.18 4.00 -8.58
C ALA A 44 -0.30 2.65 -9.33
N ALA A 45 -1.51 2.20 -9.59
CA ALA A 45 -1.79 1.02 -10.40
C ALA A 45 -1.66 1.37 -11.90
N ASP A 46 -0.43 1.34 -12.40
CA ASP A 46 -0.05 1.89 -13.70
C ASP A 46 0.44 0.84 -14.71
N GLY A 47 0.85 1.28 -15.91
CA GLY A 47 1.31 0.37 -16.96
C GLY A 47 2.57 -0.41 -16.60
N ALA A 48 3.40 0.08 -15.67
CA ALA A 48 4.65 -0.58 -15.29
C ALA A 48 4.44 -1.80 -14.38
N VAL A 49 3.27 -1.93 -13.76
CA VAL A 49 2.87 -3.11 -12.96
C VAL A 49 1.88 -4.02 -13.69
N ALA A 50 1.59 -3.78 -14.97
CA ALA A 50 0.71 -4.64 -15.76
C ALA A 50 1.08 -6.14 -15.74
N PRO A 51 2.37 -6.55 -15.72
CA PRO A 51 2.73 -7.98 -15.58
C PRO A 51 2.22 -8.62 -14.28
N ALA A 52 1.96 -7.82 -13.24
CA ALA A 52 1.49 -8.29 -11.94
C ALA A 52 -0.02 -8.49 -11.85
N GLU A 53 -0.78 -8.35 -12.94
CA GLU A 53 -2.25 -8.44 -12.88
C GLU A 53 -2.74 -9.79 -12.31
N GLY A 54 -2.00 -10.89 -12.51
CA GLY A 54 -2.30 -12.19 -11.91
C GLY A 54 -2.16 -12.25 -10.38
N ARG A 55 -1.56 -11.23 -9.76
CA ARG A 55 -1.44 -11.06 -8.30
C ARG A 55 -2.62 -10.30 -7.69
N ARG A 56 -3.46 -9.66 -8.52
CA ARG A 56 -4.57 -8.85 -8.06
C ARG A 56 -5.63 -9.73 -7.40
N MET A 57 -6.10 -9.31 -6.23
CA MET A 57 -7.28 -9.86 -5.56
C MET A 57 -8.22 -8.70 -5.26
N LEU A 58 -9.50 -8.82 -5.60
CA LEU A 58 -10.46 -7.73 -5.42
C LEU A 58 -11.81 -8.29 -4.94
N ASN A 59 -12.16 -7.95 -3.71
CA ASN A 59 -13.48 -8.20 -3.13
C ASN A 59 -14.33 -6.92 -3.07
N SER A 60 -13.70 -5.74 -3.03
CA SER A 60 -14.40 -4.46 -3.11
C SER A 60 -15.00 -4.20 -4.50
N ALA A 61 -16.07 -3.41 -4.55
CA ALA A 61 -16.74 -3.06 -5.82
C ALA A 61 -15.82 -2.32 -6.81
N SER A 62 -14.79 -1.63 -6.33
CA SER A 62 -13.81 -0.93 -7.15
C SER A 62 -12.50 -0.73 -6.39
N ALA A 63 -11.37 -1.12 -6.98
CA ALA A 63 -10.04 -0.81 -6.46
C ALA A 63 -9.68 0.67 -6.70
N PRO A 64 -8.93 1.32 -5.80
CA PRO A 64 -8.27 2.60 -6.10
C PRO A 64 -7.26 2.46 -7.25
N ASP A 65 -7.15 3.52 -8.05
CA ASP A 65 -6.15 3.67 -9.11
C ASP A 65 -4.80 4.15 -8.55
N ALA A 66 -4.81 4.80 -7.38
CA ALA A 66 -3.61 5.20 -6.65
C ALA A 66 -3.87 5.29 -5.15
N VAL A 67 -2.82 5.28 -4.35
CA VAL A 67 -2.85 5.58 -2.91
C VAL A 67 -1.81 6.63 -2.59
N LEU A 68 -2.26 7.74 -2.02
CA LEU A 68 -1.41 8.83 -1.54
C LEU A 68 -1.22 8.71 -0.03
N SER A 69 0.03 8.61 0.40
CA SER A 69 0.43 8.74 1.81
C SER A 69 0.90 10.17 2.08
N LEU A 70 0.32 10.83 3.08
CA LEU A 70 0.79 12.12 3.60
C LEU A 70 1.15 11.99 5.07
N TRP A 71 2.33 12.50 5.43
CA TRP A 71 2.67 12.73 6.83
C TRP A 71 2.55 14.22 7.09
N VAL A 72 1.73 14.59 8.06
CA VAL A 72 1.36 15.98 8.34
C VAL A 72 1.58 16.32 9.80
N ASP A 73 1.74 17.61 10.12
CA ASP A 73 1.84 18.07 11.50
C ASP A 73 0.56 17.81 12.29
N ASP A 74 -0.58 18.17 11.68
CA ASP A 74 -1.94 18.18 12.25
C ASP A 74 -2.97 17.81 11.17
N ALA A 75 -3.65 16.68 11.32
CA ALA A 75 -4.70 16.23 10.40
C ALA A 75 -5.92 17.15 10.38
N GLY A 76 -6.12 17.98 11.42
CA GLY A 76 -7.18 19.00 11.47
C GLY A 76 -7.03 20.09 10.39
N ALA A 77 -5.84 20.23 9.80
CA ALA A 77 -5.59 21.17 8.71
C ALA A 77 -5.96 20.64 7.31
N ALA A 78 -6.72 19.53 7.22
CA ALA A 78 -7.05 18.85 5.97
C ALA A 78 -7.66 19.74 4.88
N GLY A 79 -8.42 20.77 5.27
CA GLY A 79 -8.97 21.75 4.33
C GLY A 79 -7.92 22.52 3.51
N SER A 80 -6.63 22.44 3.86
CA SER A 80 -5.54 23.07 3.11
C SER A 80 -4.98 22.22 1.97
N TRP A 81 -5.21 20.89 1.96
CA TRP A 81 -4.71 19.99 0.92
C TRP A 81 -5.79 19.15 0.24
N GLU A 82 -6.85 18.77 0.96
CA GLU A 82 -7.90 17.93 0.39
C GLU A 82 -8.56 18.55 -0.86
N PRO A 83 -8.83 19.87 -0.93
CA PRO A 83 -9.31 20.48 -2.17
C PRO A 83 -8.35 20.33 -3.36
N LEU A 84 -7.04 20.24 -3.12
CA LEU A 84 -6.04 20.00 -4.17
C LEU A 84 -6.14 18.57 -4.68
N ILE A 85 -6.38 17.60 -3.78
CA ILE A 85 -6.62 16.20 -4.14
C ILE A 85 -7.94 16.11 -4.93
N ASP A 86 -9.02 16.69 -4.41
CA ASP A 86 -10.37 16.67 -5.00
C ASP A 86 -10.40 17.26 -6.41
N ALA A 87 -9.58 18.28 -6.69
CA ALA A 87 -9.46 18.86 -8.03
C ALA A 87 -8.85 17.89 -9.07
N ARG A 88 -8.15 16.83 -8.64
CA ARG A 88 -7.41 15.90 -9.50
C ARG A 88 -8.09 14.55 -9.71
N VAL A 89 -8.96 14.15 -8.79
CA VAL A 89 -9.52 12.80 -8.70
C VAL A 89 -11.05 12.82 -8.87
N SER A 90 -11.64 11.70 -9.29
CA SER A 90 -13.12 11.57 -9.34
C SER A 90 -13.70 11.24 -7.97
N ARG A 91 -12.91 10.53 -7.15
CA ARG A 91 -13.23 10.14 -5.78
C ARG A 91 -11.95 9.98 -4.99
N ARG A 92 -12.03 10.26 -3.69
CA ARG A 92 -11.08 9.80 -2.69
C ARG A 92 -11.82 9.24 -1.49
N ASN A 93 -11.14 8.37 -0.76
CA ASN A 93 -11.45 8.04 0.62
C ASN A 93 -10.28 8.51 1.50
N GLY A 94 -10.44 8.52 2.81
CA GLY A 94 -9.37 8.96 3.72
C GLY A 94 -9.28 8.12 4.98
N TYR A 95 -8.06 7.75 5.36
CA TYR A 95 -7.78 7.04 6.61
C TYR A 95 -6.68 7.77 7.37
N GLN A 96 -6.86 7.90 8.68
CA GLN A 96 -5.78 8.15 9.61
C GLN A 96 -5.23 6.83 10.12
N VAL A 97 -3.90 6.69 10.10
CA VAL A 97 -3.23 5.43 10.42
C VAL A 97 -2.04 5.60 11.37
N VAL A 98 -1.68 4.50 12.02
CA VAL A 98 -0.39 4.33 12.69
C VAL A 98 0.46 3.41 11.83
N GLU A 99 1.61 3.91 11.37
CA GLU A 99 2.53 3.15 10.52
C GLU A 99 3.61 2.45 11.37
N SER A 100 4.01 1.27 10.92
CA SER A 100 5.25 0.60 11.31
C SER A 100 5.93 0.08 10.04
N GLU A 101 7.26 0.11 9.99
CA GLU A 101 8.02 -0.29 8.80
C GLU A 101 9.07 -1.35 9.18
N PRO A 102 8.69 -2.65 9.29
CA PRO A 102 9.63 -3.73 9.58
C PRO A 102 10.76 -3.87 8.56
N LEU A 103 10.49 -3.60 7.28
CA LEU A 103 11.50 -3.58 6.21
C LEU A 103 11.46 -2.24 5.48
N VAL A 104 12.57 -1.52 5.51
CA VAL A 104 12.71 -0.21 4.86
C VAL A 104 13.26 -0.39 3.44
N ASN A 105 12.43 -0.18 2.43
CA ASN A 105 12.83 -0.43 1.03
C ASN A 105 14.06 0.38 0.59
N GLN A 106 14.17 1.63 1.05
CA GLN A 106 15.28 2.53 0.72
C GLN A 106 16.64 2.05 1.26
N ALA A 107 16.66 1.10 2.21
CA ALA A 107 17.90 0.54 2.73
C ALA A 107 18.56 -0.43 1.73
N VAL A 108 17.79 -1.05 0.85
CA VAL A 108 18.27 -2.07 -0.11
C VAL A 108 18.16 -1.58 -1.55
N HIS A 109 17.09 -0.86 -1.88
CA HIS A 109 16.80 -0.32 -3.21
C HIS A 109 16.45 1.18 -3.12
N PRO A 110 17.44 2.05 -2.86
CA PRO A 110 17.19 3.49 -2.78
C PRO A 110 16.72 4.05 -4.13
N SER A 111 15.83 5.02 -4.08
CA SER A 111 15.33 5.77 -5.24
C SER A 111 15.48 7.27 -4.99
N ALA A 112 15.78 8.07 -6.00
CA ALA A 112 15.72 9.52 -5.82
C ALA A 112 14.26 9.99 -5.63
N PRO A 113 14.03 11.16 -5.00
CA PRO A 113 12.70 11.70 -4.86
C PRO A 113 11.93 11.80 -6.18
N GLY A 114 10.73 11.21 -6.22
CA GLY A 114 9.86 11.18 -7.39
C GLY A 114 10.22 10.13 -8.45
N GLU A 115 11.32 9.40 -8.29
CA GLU A 115 11.63 8.25 -9.13
C GLU A 115 10.83 7.03 -8.69
N ARG A 116 10.56 6.15 -9.66
CA ARG A 116 9.89 4.89 -9.41
C ARG A 116 10.79 3.97 -8.59
N VAL A 117 10.27 3.47 -7.47
CA VAL A 117 10.94 2.45 -6.65
C VAL A 117 11.09 1.16 -7.46
N HIS A 118 12.15 0.42 -7.19
CA HIS A 118 12.43 -0.88 -7.80
C HIS A 118 11.21 -1.82 -7.70
N GLY A 119 10.93 -2.62 -8.74
CA GLY A 119 9.93 -3.70 -8.65
C GLY A 119 8.47 -3.22 -8.60
N MET A 120 7.65 -3.86 -7.77
CA MET A 120 6.24 -3.50 -7.53
C MET A 120 6.00 -3.27 -6.04
N CYS A 121 4.90 -2.60 -5.70
CA CYS A 121 4.34 -2.49 -4.37
C CYS A 121 2.94 -3.12 -4.37
N HIS A 122 2.71 -4.18 -3.59
CA HIS A 122 1.36 -4.59 -3.26
C HIS A 122 0.80 -3.63 -2.21
N VAL A 123 -0.30 -2.97 -2.55
CA VAL A 123 -1.10 -2.25 -1.57
C VAL A 123 -2.29 -3.13 -1.21
N VAL A 124 -2.35 -3.54 0.06
CA VAL A 124 -3.29 -4.53 0.57
C VAL A 124 -4.22 -3.88 1.57
N PHE A 125 -5.53 -3.92 1.32
CA PHE A 125 -6.56 -3.47 2.24
C PHE A 125 -7.21 -4.69 2.85
N PHE A 126 -7.32 -4.78 4.18
CA PHE A 126 -7.98 -5.92 4.80
C PHE A 126 -8.63 -5.59 6.14
N ARG A 127 -9.55 -6.46 6.53
CA ARG A 127 -10.20 -6.47 7.84
C ARG A 127 -9.72 -7.65 8.67
N LYS A 128 -9.77 -7.50 9.98
CA LYS A 128 -9.61 -8.62 10.90
C LYS A 128 -10.86 -9.51 10.84
N PRO A 129 -10.74 -10.82 11.13
CA PRO A 129 -11.89 -11.68 11.34
C PRO A 129 -12.87 -11.09 12.37
N ALA A 130 -14.17 -11.13 12.07
CA ALA A 130 -15.20 -10.53 12.91
C ALA A 130 -15.19 -11.06 14.35
N ALA A 131 -14.83 -12.32 14.54
CA ALA A 131 -14.77 -13.01 15.83
C ALA A 131 -13.50 -12.72 16.65
N MET A 132 -12.49 -12.05 16.07
CA MET A 132 -11.20 -11.79 16.72
C MET A 132 -11.20 -10.40 17.36
N ASP A 133 -10.68 -10.27 18.58
CA ASP A 133 -10.51 -8.95 19.19
C ASP A 133 -9.30 -8.21 18.61
N ARG A 134 -9.28 -6.87 18.74
CA ARG A 134 -8.23 -6.05 18.11
C ARG A 134 -6.83 -6.30 18.70
N PRO A 135 -6.64 -6.38 20.04
CA PRO A 135 -5.33 -6.71 20.61
C PRO A 135 -4.79 -8.08 20.19
N GLU A 136 -5.61 -9.13 20.19
CA GLU A 136 -5.27 -10.47 19.72
C GLU A 136 -4.89 -10.44 18.24
N TRP A 137 -5.70 -9.77 17.42
CA TRP A 137 -5.42 -9.61 16.00
C TRP A 137 -4.07 -8.95 15.73
N LEU A 138 -3.72 -7.88 16.44
CA LEU A 138 -2.40 -7.24 16.33
C LEU A 138 -1.28 -8.16 16.80
N ALA A 139 -1.49 -8.95 17.87
CA ALA A 139 -0.50 -9.91 18.34
C ALA A 139 -0.24 -11.03 17.31
N VAL A 140 -1.28 -11.52 16.63
CA VAL A 140 -1.15 -12.52 15.57
C VAL A 140 -0.51 -11.91 14.32
N TRP A 141 -0.99 -10.75 13.88
CA TRP A 141 -0.48 -10.09 12.67
C TRP A 141 0.92 -9.51 12.87
N GLN A 142 1.04 -8.46 13.68
CA GLN A 142 2.30 -7.73 13.84
C GLN A 142 3.32 -8.51 14.67
N GLY A 143 2.85 -9.27 15.67
CA GLY A 143 3.70 -10.02 16.60
C GLY A 143 4.11 -11.42 16.13
N SER A 144 3.48 -11.99 15.10
CA SER A 144 3.80 -13.34 14.59
C SER A 144 3.88 -13.40 13.08
N HIS A 145 2.86 -12.97 12.34
CA HIS A 145 2.83 -13.08 10.88
C HIS A 145 3.93 -12.26 10.20
N THR A 146 4.30 -11.09 10.74
CA THR A 146 5.35 -10.23 10.17
C THR A 146 6.61 -11.02 9.79
N GLN A 147 7.12 -11.85 10.69
CA GLN A 147 8.34 -12.62 10.43
C GLN A 147 8.10 -13.73 9.40
N VAL A 148 6.93 -14.38 9.44
CA VAL A 148 6.57 -15.39 8.43
C VAL A 148 6.55 -14.77 7.03
N ALA A 149 6.01 -13.57 6.87
CA ALA A 149 6.02 -12.87 5.59
C ALA A 149 7.44 -12.59 5.10
N ILE A 150 8.30 -12.06 5.98
CA ILE A 150 9.70 -11.79 5.68
C ILE A 150 10.47 -13.06 5.29
N ASP A 151 10.22 -14.19 5.96
CA ASP A 151 10.98 -15.44 5.75
C ASP A 151 10.53 -16.23 4.51
N THR A 152 9.28 -16.02 4.05
CA THR A 152 8.65 -16.82 3.00
C THR A 152 8.57 -16.10 1.66
N GLN A 153 8.81 -14.79 1.60
CA GLN A 153 8.68 -13.98 0.39
C GLN A 153 9.97 -13.22 0.06
N SER A 154 10.10 -12.77 -1.18
CA SER A 154 11.18 -11.86 -1.63
C SER A 154 10.92 -10.38 -1.27
N THR A 155 10.12 -10.13 -0.24
CA THR A 155 9.72 -8.78 0.19
C THR A 155 10.95 -8.00 0.65
N PHE A 156 11.22 -6.84 0.05
CA PHE A 156 12.33 -5.96 0.46
C PHE A 156 11.86 -4.64 1.09
N GLY A 157 10.55 -4.38 1.08
CA GLY A 157 9.91 -3.27 1.78
C GLY A 157 8.61 -3.75 2.39
N TYR A 158 8.34 -3.41 3.64
CA TYR A 158 7.13 -3.83 4.32
C TYR A 158 6.68 -2.75 5.28
N ARG A 159 5.50 -2.19 5.02
CA ARG A 159 4.86 -1.17 5.85
C ARG A 159 3.49 -1.64 6.27
N GLN A 160 3.23 -1.51 7.56
CA GLN A 160 2.02 -1.93 8.22
C GLN A 160 1.30 -0.67 8.72
N ASN A 161 0.19 -0.31 8.09
CA ASN A 161 -0.63 0.80 8.53
C ASN A 161 -1.87 0.27 9.25
N VAL A 162 -1.94 0.46 10.56
CA VAL A 162 -3.13 0.16 11.34
C VAL A 162 -4.09 1.33 11.22
N VAL A 163 -5.31 1.09 10.76
CA VAL A 163 -6.33 2.12 10.67
C VAL A 163 -6.79 2.51 12.08
N VAL A 164 -6.80 3.81 12.35
CA VAL A 164 -7.27 4.40 13.61
C VAL A 164 -8.61 5.06 13.41
N ARG A 165 -8.83 5.68 12.24
CA ARG A 165 -10.04 6.44 11.94
C ARG A 165 -10.23 6.60 10.44
N GLU A 166 -11.45 6.35 9.97
CA GLU A 166 -11.95 6.81 8.67
C GLU A 166 -12.22 8.32 8.72
N LEU A 167 -11.78 9.05 7.69
CA LEU A 167 -11.83 10.52 7.68
C LEU A 167 -13.17 11.09 7.21
N ASP A 168 -14.02 10.28 6.59
CA ASP A 168 -15.38 10.63 6.17
C ASP A 168 -16.34 9.44 6.35
N ASP A 169 -17.65 9.73 6.37
CA ASP A 169 -18.70 8.73 6.62
C ASP A 169 -18.92 7.74 5.46
N VAL A 170 -18.34 8.03 4.29
CA VAL A 170 -18.49 7.20 3.08
C VAL A 170 -17.29 6.28 2.85
N THR A 171 -16.21 6.49 3.59
CA THR A 171 -14.99 5.68 3.54
C THR A 171 -15.31 4.26 4.03
N PRO A 172 -15.08 3.23 3.19
CA PRO A 172 -15.26 1.85 3.60
C PRO A 172 -14.37 1.51 4.78
N HIS A 173 -14.91 0.72 5.72
CA HIS A 173 -14.12 0.27 6.84
C HIS A 173 -13.04 -0.74 6.41
N PHE A 174 -11.81 -0.53 6.88
CA PHE A 174 -10.70 -1.48 6.88
C PHE A 174 -9.95 -1.38 8.20
N ASP A 175 -9.44 -2.49 8.72
CA ASP A 175 -8.63 -2.47 9.94
C ASP A 175 -7.16 -2.15 9.64
N ALA A 176 -6.67 -2.48 8.44
CA ALA A 176 -5.30 -2.27 8.04
C ALA A 176 -5.13 -2.02 6.54
N ILE A 177 -4.05 -1.29 6.22
CA ILE A 177 -3.53 -1.09 4.88
C ILE A 177 -2.04 -1.44 4.91
N VAL A 178 -1.63 -2.43 4.13
CA VAL A 178 -0.24 -2.89 4.03
C VAL A 178 0.35 -2.45 2.69
N GLU A 179 1.63 -2.10 2.71
CA GLU A 179 2.40 -1.80 1.51
C GLU A 179 3.65 -2.72 1.51
N GLU A 180 3.77 -3.61 0.53
CA GLU A 180 4.84 -4.59 0.41
C GLU A 180 5.56 -4.48 -0.93
N ASN A 181 6.87 -4.28 -0.92
CA ASN A 181 7.67 -4.15 -2.12
C ASN A 181 8.33 -5.48 -2.51
N PHE A 182 8.18 -5.86 -3.77
CA PHE A 182 8.71 -7.09 -4.36
C PHE A 182 9.54 -6.80 -5.60
N PRO A 183 10.57 -7.61 -5.91
CA PRO A 183 11.41 -7.42 -7.09
C PRO A 183 10.60 -7.56 -8.39
N PRO A 184 11.06 -7.00 -9.54
CA PRO A 184 10.34 -7.07 -10.82
C PRO A 184 9.92 -8.47 -11.23
N GLY A 185 10.76 -9.49 -11.02
CA GLY A 185 10.44 -10.88 -11.37
C GLY A 185 9.27 -11.46 -10.57
N ALA A 186 8.93 -10.90 -9.40
CA ALA A 186 7.82 -11.37 -8.58
C ALA A 186 6.44 -11.00 -9.15
N MET A 187 6.39 -10.10 -10.12
CA MET A 187 5.14 -9.72 -10.80
C MET A 187 4.48 -10.92 -11.47
N ASP A 188 5.26 -11.78 -12.14
CA ASP A 188 4.76 -12.89 -12.97
C ASP A 188 5.36 -14.27 -12.63
N SER A 189 6.25 -14.36 -11.63
CA SER A 189 6.84 -15.62 -11.18
C SER A 189 6.59 -15.89 -9.70
N ASP A 190 5.95 -17.01 -9.40
CA ASP A 190 5.79 -17.50 -8.02
C ASP A 190 7.13 -17.82 -7.38
N HIS A 191 8.07 -18.37 -8.14
CA HIS A 191 9.41 -18.64 -7.62
C HIS A 191 10.16 -17.37 -7.22
N ALA A 192 10.02 -16.29 -8.00
CA ALA A 192 10.60 -15.00 -7.64
C ALA A 192 9.85 -14.34 -6.47
N PHE A 193 8.52 -14.49 -6.40
CA PHE A 193 7.71 -13.93 -5.32
C PHE A 193 8.00 -14.59 -3.96
N TYR A 194 8.13 -15.91 -3.93
CA TYR A 194 8.43 -16.68 -2.72
C TYR A 194 9.93 -16.97 -2.54
N ASP A 195 10.82 -16.32 -3.29
CA ASP A 195 12.29 -16.44 -3.22
C ASP A 195 12.84 -17.90 -3.24
N THR A 196 12.29 -18.75 -4.08
CA THR A 196 12.57 -20.20 -4.02
C THR A 196 13.63 -20.67 -5.01
N GLY A 197 14.15 -19.79 -5.86
CA GLY A 197 15.21 -20.12 -6.81
C GLY A 197 14.85 -21.23 -7.83
N GLY A 198 13.56 -21.50 -8.03
CA GLY A 198 13.08 -22.58 -8.91
C GLY A 198 12.84 -23.92 -8.20
N ASP A 199 12.99 -24.00 -6.87
CA ASP A 199 12.68 -25.20 -6.10
C ASP A 199 11.17 -25.30 -5.83
N GLU A 200 10.52 -26.30 -6.44
CA GLU A 200 9.08 -26.53 -6.31
C GLU A 200 8.67 -26.98 -4.90
N ALA A 201 9.47 -27.79 -4.22
CA ALA A 201 9.14 -28.26 -2.88
C ALA A 201 9.19 -27.09 -1.88
N LEU A 202 10.20 -26.24 -2.01
CA LEU A 202 10.31 -25.02 -1.22
C LEU A 202 9.17 -24.03 -1.54
N LEU A 203 8.76 -23.94 -2.81
CA LEU A 203 7.66 -23.07 -3.22
C LEU A 203 6.37 -23.49 -2.53
N GLN A 204 6.01 -24.78 -2.61
CA GLN A 204 4.82 -25.30 -1.94
C GLN A 204 4.88 -25.11 -0.42
N GLN A 205 6.06 -25.31 0.19
CA GLN A 205 6.25 -25.07 1.62
C GLN A 205 5.99 -23.60 1.99
N ARG A 206 6.64 -22.65 1.33
CA ARG A 206 6.52 -21.21 1.64
C ARG A 206 5.11 -20.67 1.37
N MET A 207 4.47 -21.12 0.29
CA MET A 207 3.07 -20.81 0.01
C MET A 207 2.14 -21.34 1.11
N GLY A 208 2.37 -22.57 1.59
CA GLY A 208 1.63 -23.17 2.69
C GLY A 208 1.79 -22.38 3.99
N GLU A 209 3.02 -22.12 4.42
CA GLU A 209 3.33 -21.35 5.63
C GLU A 209 2.71 -19.94 5.60
N MET A 210 2.81 -19.27 4.46
CA MET A 210 2.19 -17.96 4.22
C MET A 210 0.67 -18.03 4.39
N MET A 211 0.01 -18.95 3.68
CA MET A 211 -1.44 -19.07 3.71
C MET A 211 -1.95 -19.47 5.10
N GLU A 212 -1.33 -20.46 5.74
CA GLU A 212 -1.62 -20.88 7.12
C GLU A 212 -1.48 -19.72 8.12
N SER A 213 -0.53 -18.82 7.88
CA SER A 213 -0.36 -17.64 8.71
C SER A 213 -1.45 -16.59 8.44
N CYS A 214 -1.74 -16.30 7.17
CA CYS A 214 -2.76 -15.32 6.75
C CYS A 214 -4.17 -15.64 7.26
N VAL A 215 -4.62 -16.90 7.18
CA VAL A 215 -5.96 -17.31 7.63
C VAL A 215 -6.22 -17.06 9.12
N ARG A 216 -5.18 -16.84 9.92
CA ARG A 216 -5.33 -16.54 11.35
C ARG A 216 -5.79 -15.10 11.61
N PHE A 217 -5.54 -14.15 10.71
CA PHE A 217 -5.77 -12.72 10.99
C PHE A 217 -6.37 -11.90 9.84
N ILE A 218 -6.57 -12.50 8.67
CA ILE A 218 -7.19 -11.84 7.52
C ILE A 218 -8.61 -12.38 7.32
N ASP A 219 -9.58 -11.47 7.18
CA ASP A 219 -10.87 -11.79 6.58
C ASP A 219 -10.76 -11.77 5.05
N PHE A 220 -10.60 -12.96 4.46
CA PHE A 220 -10.42 -13.14 3.02
C PHE A 220 -11.62 -12.75 2.15
N GLU A 221 -12.81 -12.57 2.74
CA GLU A 221 -13.99 -12.06 2.01
C GLU A 221 -13.92 -10.54 1.80
N SER A 222 -12.97 -9.86 2.45
CA SER A 222 -12.85 -8.40 2.45
C SER A 222 -11.50 -7.88 1.97
N ILE A 223 -10.54 -8.79 1.69
CA ILE A 223 -9.19 -8.40 1.29
C ILE A 223 -9.16 -7.90 -0.16
N ASP A 224 -8.45 -6.80 -0.39
CA ASP A 224 -8.04 -6.35 -1.71
C ASP A 224 -6.50 -6.32 -1.77
N VAL A 225 -5.92 -6.86 -2.84
CA VAL A 225 -4.48 -6.84 -3.14
C VAL A 225 -4.30 -6.18 -4.48
N ILE A 226 -3.61 -5.04 -4.52
CA ILE A 226 -3.47 -4.23 -5.72
C ILE A 226 -1.99 -3.98 -6.01
N PRO A 227 -1.46 -4.51 -7.12
CA PRO A 227 -0.13 -4.15 -7.58
C PRO A 227 -0.07 -2.69 -8.02
N MET A 228 0.92 -1.97 -7.52
CA MET A 228 1.15 -0.55 -7.79
C MET A 228 2.65 -0.26 -7.96
N SER A 229 2.99 0.74 -8.76
CA SER A 229 4.30 1.38 -8.75
C SER A 229 4.39 2.33 -7.57
N GLU A 230 5.49 2.31 -6.82
CA GLU A 230 5.71 3.23 -5.68
C GLU A 230 6.66 4.37 -6.06
N TYR A 231 6.40 5.56 -5.53
CA TYR A 231 7.17 6.79 -5.70
C TYR A 231 7.32 7.48 -4.34
N LEU A 232 8.54 7.57 -3.82
CA LEU A 232 8.84 8.38 -2.64
C LEU A 232 9.11 9.82 -3.11
N VAL A 233 8.18 10.74 -2.89
CA VAL A 233 8.28 12.11 -3.43
C VAL A 233 8.92 13.07 -2.44
N LYS A 234 8.56 12.95 -1.16
CA LYS A 234 9.16 13.71 -0.06
C LYS A 234 9.45 12.75 1.09
N PRO A 235 10.72 12.38 1.33
CA PRO A 235 11.07 11.55 2.47
C PRO A 235 10.79 12.30 3.78
N LEU A 236 10.50 11.54 4.84
CA LEU A 236 10.48 12.08 6.19
C LEU A 236 11.90 12.51 6.56
N ALA A 237 12.04 13.74 7.05
CA ALA A 237 13.30 14.30 7.53
C ALA A 237 13.61 13.84 8.96
#